data_AF-A0A971M4I0-F1
#
_entry.id   AF-A0A971M4I0-F1
#
_cell.length_a   1.000
_cell.length_b   1.000
_cell.length_c   1.000
_cell.angle_alpha   90.00
_cell.angle_beta   90.00
_cell.angle_gamma   90.00
#
_symmetry.space_group_name_H-M   'P 1'
#
loop_
_entity.id
_entity.type
_entity.pdbx_description
1 polymer ?
#
loop_
_entity_poly.entity_id
_entity_poly.type
_entity_poly.pdbx_seq_one_letter_code
_entity_poly.pdbx_strand_id
1 'polypeptide(L)'
;MKQAQKNHDNPLEDLASVVREMVTDLNDSIRCITKKPAGARLQNLRSTVYTMEDSTVVHRPAPLERYTKEWSKFISGSKESLDKKAVGFLCWVPEIAIDTRFLACVKSSGMDLNRRSLAGLIRSCHCMWENIPPENPSVHIVIGLLNRYRGTDQVVHKWQAHFDALLAEDAPQTMAGKLLRSGKSLASFINEWRIEPLSVFFRKVVELAAAACRSRLGLPASNLHVLLFRDLLPWPGWKPSNFKKEIGDIILHTPMSDQSQETIQRFILHYEELGDPRLSANRIKWAEVPQKAKDRLIHWLNRENPCLFPEHVYQQGKGWVWKQRVSLWDPLSFEHGDRQ
;
A
#
# COMPACT_ATOMS: atom_id res chain seq x y z
N MET A 1 -54.70 -39.93 41.46
CA MET A 1 -55.83 -39.44 40.63
C MET A 1 -56.06 -37.97 40.95
N LYS A 2 -56.17 -37.13 39.90
CA LYS A 2 -56.71 -35.74 39.84
C LYS A 2 -55.86 -34.64 40.52
N GLN A 3 -55.22 -33.75 39.76
CA GLN A 3 -55.72 -32.46 39.20
C GLN A 3 -56.07 -31.44 40.31
N ALA A 4 -55.85 -30.13 40.21
CA ALA A 4 -55.12 -29.18 39.34
C ALA A 4 -55.45 -27.77 39.90
N GLN A 5 -54.75 -26.73 39.42
CA GLN A 5 -55.07 -25.28 39.50
C GLN A 5 -54.79 -24.59 40.85
N LYS A 6 -54.22 -23.38 40.95
CA LYS A 6 -54.07 -22.22 40.06
C LYS A 6 -53.02 -21.30 40.76
N ASN A 7 -52.05 -20.68 40.09
CA ASN A 7 -52.14 -19.28 39.65
C ASN A 7 -50.96 -18.98 38.72
N HIS A 8 -51.26 -18.88 37.42
CA HIS A 8 -50.48 -18.15 36.44
C HIS A 8 -51.14 -16.78 36.31
N ASP A 9 -50.53 -15.76 36.91
CA ASP A 9 -50.75 -14.32 36.65
C ASP A 9 -49.55 -13.64 37.32
N ASN A 10 -48.43 -13.34 36.63
CA ASN A 10 -48.13 -11.95 36.26
C ASN A 10 -46.91 -11.79 35.32
N PRO A 11 -46.88 -12.37 34.10
CA PRO A 11 -45.79 -12.10 33.14
C PRO A 11 -45.94 -10.77 32.40
N LEU A 12 -47.13 -10.13 32.43
CA LEU A 12 -47.43 -8.91 31.67
C LEU A 12 -47.02 -7.61 32.40
N GLU A 13 -47.04 -7.57 33.73
CA GLU A 13 -46.59 -6.39 34.50
C GLU A 13 -45.08 -6.21 34.45
N ASP A 14 -44.32 -7.31 34.49
CA ASP A 14 -42.86 -7.31 34.32
C ASP A 14 -42.47 -6.87 32.91
N LEU A 15 -43.16 -7.38 31.88
CA LEU A 15 -42.89 -6.97 30.50
C LEU A 15 -43.20 -5.48 30.28
N ALA A 16 -44.28 -4.98 30.86
CA ALA A 16 -44.63 -3.56 30.79
C ALA A 16 -43.62 -2.67 31.53
N SER A 17 -43.02 -3.17 32.61
CA SER A 17 -41.94 -2.48 33.33
C SER A 17 -40.67 -2.39 32.48
N VAL A 18 -40.24 -3.51 31.90
CA VAL A 18 -39.06 -3.57 31.04
C VAL A 18 -39.22 -2.70 29.79
N VAL A 19 -40.40 -2.72 29.16
CA VAL A 19 -40.68 -1.88 27.98
C VAL A 19 -40.66 -0.39 28.35
N ARG A 20 -41.20 -0.01 29.52
CA ARG A 20 -41.13 1.39 29.99
C ARG A 20 -39.69 1.82 30.23
N GLU A 21 -38.90 0.98 30.88
CA GLU A 21 -37.49 1.25 31.18
C GLU A 21 -36.66 1.44 29.90
N MET A 22 -36.85 0.56 28.90
CA MET A 22 -36.25 0.70 27.58
C MET A 22 -36.67 1.98 26.84
N VAL A 23 -37.94 2.39 26.97
CA VAL A 23 -38.44 3.63 26.35
C VAL A 23 -37.86 4.87 27.03
N THR A 24 -37.66 4.86 28.35
CA THR A 24 -36.94 5.92 29.06
C THR A 24 -35.47 5.99 28.65
N ASP A 25 -34.77 4.86 28.57
CA ASP A 25 -33.36 4.81 28.15
C ASP A 25 -33.17 5.29 26.70
N LEU A 26 -34.12 4.94 25.82
CA LEU A 26 -34.11 5.40 24.44
C LEU A 26 -34.38 6.91 24.36
N ASN A 27 -35.33 7.43 25.14
CA ASN A 27 -35.63 8.86 25.19
C ASN A 27 -34.49 9.66 25.80
N ASP A 28 -33.80 9.14 26.82
CA ASP A 28 -32.63 9.79 27.41
C ASP A 28 -31.41 9.74 26.48
N SER A 29 -31.24 8.65 25.73
CA SER A 29 -30.25 8.58 24.64
C SER A 29 -30.55 9.57 23.53
N ILE A 30 -31.81 9.68 23.08
CA ILE A 30 -32.24 10.65 22.06
C ILE A 30 -32.07 12.10 22.58
N ARG A 31 -32.34 12.35 23.86
CA ARG A 31 -32.13 13.65 24.52
C ARG A 31 -30.64 14.00 24.65
N CYS A 32 -29.77 13.01 24.87
CA CYS A 32 -28.32 13.18 24.87
C CYS A 32 -27.74 13.39 23.46
N ILE A 33 -28.35 12.76 22.44
CA ILE A 33 -28.01 12.96 21.04
C ILE A 33 -28.42 14.37 20.61
N THR A 34 -29.65 14.79 20.87
CA THR A 34 -30.18 16.10 20.42
C THR A 34 -29.53 17.31 21.09
N LYS A 35 -29.00 17.18 22.32
CA LYS A 35 -28.30 18.25 23.04
C LYS A 35 -26.86 18.54 22.56
N LYS A 36 -26.22 17.65 21.79
CA LYS A 36 -24.85 17.91 21.28
C LYS A 36 -24.93 18.70 19.96
N PRO A 37 -24.19 19.81 19.79
CA PRO A 37 -24.17 20.56 18.54
C PRO A 37 -23.73 19.65 17.37
N ALA A 38 -24.33 19.82 16.20
CA ALA A 38 -24.14 18.94 15.03
C ALA A 38 -22.66 18.75 14.64
N GLY A 39 -21.82 19.78 14.85
CA GLY A 39 -20.37 19.72 14.61
C GLY A 39 -19.64 18.67 15.46
N ALA A 40 -20.03 18.48 16.73
CA ALA A 40 -19.42 17.47 17.60
C ALA A 40 -19.87 16.04 17.25
N ARG A 41 -21.09 15.88 16.70
CA ARG A 41 -21.58 14.58 16.21
C ARG A 41 -20.81 14.15 14.96
N LEU A 42 -20.59 15.06 14.03
CA LEU A 42 -19.81 14.81 12.81
C LEU A 42 -18.34 14.51 13.13
N GLN A 43 -17.73 15.22 14.08
CA GLN A 43 -16.36 14.92 14.51
C GLN A 43 -16.23 13.54 15.17
N ASN A 44 -17.20 13.14 16.01
CA ASN A 44 -17.18 11.82 16.64
C ASN A 44 -17.46 10.68 15.65
N LEU A 45 -18.33 10.91 14.67
CA LEU A 45 -18.58 9.92 13.62
C LEU A 45 -17.36 9.81 12.70
N ARG A 46 -16.73 10.94 12.37
CA ARG A 46 -15.50 10.99 11.58
C ARG A 46 -14.32 10.36 12.33
N SER A 47 -14.17 10.60 13.64
CA SER A 47 -13.14 9.96 14.46
C SER A 47 -13.40 8.47 14.67
N THR A 48 -14.66 8.05 14.75
CA THR A 48 -15.05 6.63 14.80
C THR A 48 -14.78 5.95 13.45
N VAL A 49 -15.06 6.61 12.32
CA VAL A 49 -14.73 6.11 10.98
C VAL A 49 -13.21 6.06 10.79
N TYR A 50 -12.45 7.06 11.23
CA TYR A 50 -10.98 7.02 11.20
C TYR A 50 -10.39 5.94 12.11
N THR A 51 -10.94 5.74 13.32
CA THR A 51 -10.49 4.64 14.20
C THR A 51 -10.91 3.27 13.70
N MET A 52 -12.04 3.16 12.99
CA MET A 52 -12.41 1.95 12.27
C MET A 52 -11.49 1.70 11.06
N GLU A 53 -11.12 2.71 10.29
CA GLU A 53 -10.14 2.60 9.20
C GLU A 53 -8.73 2.26 9.71
N ASP A 54 -8.26 2.86 10.81
CA ASP A 54 -6.95 2.54 11.42
C ASP A 54 -6.94 1.15 12.09
N SER A 55 -8.05 0.69 12.67
CA SER A 55 -8.14 -0.66 13.29
C SER A 55 -8.02 -1.82 12.30
N THR A 56 -8.02 -1.53 11.00
CA THR A 56 -8.07 -2.54 9.95
C THR A 56 -6.72 -2.83 9.30
N VAL A 57 -5.67 -2.05 9.59
CA VAL A 57 -4.31 -2.37 9.14
C VAL A 57 -3.76 -3.51 10.01
N VAL A 58 -3.60 -4.69 9.41
CA VAL A 58 -3.06 -5.84 10.13
C VAL A 58 -1.58 -5.56 10.44
N HIS A 59 -1.29 -5.18 11.68
CA HIS A 59 0.08 -4.93 12.14
C HIS A 59 0.81 -6.23 12.51
N ARG A 60 2.10 -6.26 12.24
CA ARG A 60 3.01 -7.30 12.74
C ARG A 60 2.88 -7.39 14.27
N PRO A 61 2.75 -8.58 14.86
CA PRO A 61 2.80 -8.70 16.31
C PRO A 61 4.15 -8.21 16.83
N ALA A 62 4.18 -7.61 18.03
CA ALA A 62 5.42 -7.11 18.61
C ALA A 62 6.52 -8.19 18.61
N PRO A 63 7.77 -7.86 18.23
CA PRO A 63 8.86 -8.81 18.21
C PRO A 63 9.07 -9.39 19.61
N LEU A 64 9.01 -10.71 19.69
CA LEU A 64 9.20 -11.44 20.94
C LEU A 64 10.25 -12.51 20.68
N GLU A 65 11.50 -12.22 21.05
CA GLU A 65 12.65 -13.11 20.85
C GLU A 65 12.40 -14.54 21.36
N ARG A 66 11.56 -14.68 22.39
CA ARG A 66 11.16 -15.98 22.93
C ARG A 66 10.58 -16.92 21.87
N TYR A 67 9.83 -16.41 20.89
CA TYR A 67 9.21 -17.23 19.85
C TYR A 67 10.22 -17.65 18.78
N THR A 68 11.21 -16.81 18.49
CA THR A 68 12.34 -17.21 17.63
C THR A 68 13.21 -18.26 18.33
N LYS A 69 13.45 -18.12 19.64
CA LYS A 69 14.16 -19.15 20.44
C LYS A 69 13.36 -20.46 20.50
N GLU A 70 12.03 -20.37 20.58
CA GLU A 70 11.16 -21.54 20.53
C GLU A 70 11.24 -22.26 19.18
N TRP A 71 11.27 -21.51 18.08
CA TRP A 71 11.54 -22.06 16.75
C TRP A 71 12.90 -22.77 16.68
N SER A 72 13.96 -22.18 17.23
CA SER A 72 15.28 -22.83 17.30
C SER A 72 15.25 -24.14 18.07
N LYS A 73 14.54 -24.18 19.22
CA LYS A 73 14.37 -25.41 20.01
C LYS A 73 13.57 -26.48 19.28
N PHE A 74 12.59 -26.07 18.48
CA PHE A 74 11.81 -26.98 17.64
C PHE A 74 12.69 -27.60 16.55
N ILE A 75 13.47 -26.80 15.83
CA ILE A 75 14.39 -27.33 14.81
C ILE A 75 15.45 -28.26 15.41
N SER A 76 15.95 -27.96 16.61
CA SER A 76 16.95 -28.79 17.28
C SER A 76 16.38 -30.07 17.90
N GLY A 77 15.08 -30.34 17.75
CA GLY A 77 14.40 -31.49 18.34
C GLY A 77 14.22 -31.40 19.86
N SER A 78 14.55 -30.26 20.47
CA SER A 78 14.40 -30.02 21.91
C SER A 78 12.96 -29.65 22.31
N LYS A 79 12.09 -29.40 21.33
CA LYS A 79 10.66 -29.17 21.52
C LYS A 79 9.89 -29.87 20.38
N GLU A 80 8.88 -30.66 20.73
CA GLU A 80 8.12 -31.45 19.75
C GLU A 80 7.06 -30.64 18.99
N SER A 81 6.61 -29.51 19.54
CA SER A 81 5.55 -28.69 18.94
C SER A 81 5.73 -27.21 19.23
N LEU A 82 5.11 -26.36 18.41
CA LEU A 82 5.11 -24.91 18.57
C LEU A 82 3.82 -24.43 19.22
N ASP A 83 3.92 -23.47 20.14
CA ASP A 83 2.77 -22.86 20.77
C ASP A 83 1.96 -22.07 19.73
N LYS A 84 0.63 -22.04 19.86
CA LYS A 84 -0.26 -21.31 18.93
C LYS A 84 0.11 -19.84 18.78
N LYS A 85 0.54 -19.19 19.87
CA LYS A 85 1.00 -17.79 19.85
C LYS A 85 2.35 -17.65 19.12
N ALA A 86 3.24 -18.63 19.27
CA ALA A 86 4.51 -18.69 18.55
C ALA A 86 4.25 -18.84 17.05
N VAL A 87 3.41 -19.80 16.63
CA VAL A 87 2.99 -19.95 15.23
C VAL A 87 2.42 -18.64 14.69
N GLY A 88 1.52 -17.99 15.44
CA GLY A 88 0.94 -16.72 15.05
C GLY A 88 1.97 -15.60 14.81
N PHE A 89 3.04 -15.55 15.61
CA PHE A 89 4.15 -14.63 15.42
C PHE A 89 5.07 -15.03 14.27
N LEU A 90 5.45 -16.31 14.19
CA LEU A 90 6.42 -16.84 13.23
C LEU A 90 5.92 -16.75 11.78
N CYS A 91 4.60 -16.75 11.55
CA CYS A 91 4.04 -16.41 10.24
C CYS A 91 4.48 -15.03 9.71
N TRP A 92 4.88 -14.10 10.58
CA TRP A 92 5.34 -12.75 10.23
C TRP A 92 6.87 -12.62 10.14
N VAL A 93 7.61 -13.71 10.30
CA VAL A 93 9.07 -13.73 10.15
C VAL A 93 9.37 -14.34 8.77
N PRO A 94 9.79 -13.54 7.77
CA PRO A 94 9.87 -14.00 6.38
C PRO A 94 10.64 -15.30 6.18
N GLU A 95 11.80 -15.44 6.83
CA GLU A 95 12.70 -16.58 6.70
C GLU A 95 12.13 -17.87 7.31
N ILE A 96 11.25 -17.74 8.31
CA ILE A 96 10.63 -18.87 9.01
C ILE A 96 9.28 -19.23 8.37
N ALA A 97 8.48 -18.23 8.03
CA ALA A 97 7.17 -18.38 7.44
C ALA A 97 7.18 -19.17 6.12
N ILE A 98 8.31 -19.14 5.42
CA ILE A 98 8.53 -19.80 4.14
C ILE A 98 9.30 -21.13 4.31
N ASP A 99 9.73 -21.46 5.52
CA ASP A 99 10.47 -22.70 5.80
C ASP A 99 9.50 -23.88 5.69
N THR A 100 9.87 -24.88 4.88
CA THR A 100 9.01 -26.04 4.61
C THR A 100 8.75 -26.87 5.88
N ARG A 101 9.68 -26.88 6.84
CA ARG A 101 9.51 -27.59 8.13
C ARG A 101 8.51 -26.86 9.01
N PHE A 102 8.57 -25.52 9.04
CA PHE A 102 7.58 -24.71 9.75
C PHE A 102 6.19 -24.93 9.16
N LEU A 103 6.06 -24.83 7.83
CA LEU A 103 4.80 -25.01 7.13
C LEU A 103 4.24 -26.44 7.29
N ALA A 104 5.11 -27.45 7.28
CA ALA A 104 4.73 -28.84 7.57
C ALA A 104 4.20 -29.00 9.00
N CYS A 105 4.86 -28.39 10.00
CA CYS A 105 4.41 -28.37 11.39
C CYS A 105 3.04 -27.70 11.53
N VAL A 106 2.83 -26.54 10.89
CA VAL A 106 1.53 -25.87 10.90
C VAL A 106 0.46 -26.75 10.28
N LYS A 107 0.75 -27.39 9.13
CA LYS A 107 -0.20 -28.29 8.47
C LYS A 107 -0.53 -29.54 9.29
N SER A 108 0.46 -30.18 9.91
CA SER A 108 0.29 -31.40 10.71
C SER A 108 -0.39 -31.16 12.05
N SER A 109 -0.21 -29.97 12.64
CA SER A 109 -0.85 -29.60 13.91
C SER A 109 -2.39 -29.53 13.84
N GLY A 110 -2.98 -29.56 12.65
CA GLY A 110 -4.41 -29.41 12.45
C GLY A 110 -4.94 -28.00 12.77
N MET A 111 -4.10 -27.08 13.24
CA MET A 111 -4.50 -25.73 13.64
C MET A 111 -5.00 -24.90 12.46
N ASP A 112 -6.20 -24.33 12.61
CA ASP A 112 -6.68 -23.32 11.67
C ASP A 112 -6.04 -21.96 11.98
N LEU A 113 -5.39 -21.40 10.96
CA LEU A 113 -4.76 -20.09 11.06
C LEU A 113 -5.84 -19.00 11.02
N ASN A 114 -5.72 -18.05 11.95
CA ASN A 114 -6.58 -16.85 11.92
C ASN A 114 -6.14 -15.88 10.82
N ARG A 115 -6.98 -14.87 10.54
CA ARG A 115 -6.69 -13.84 9.51
C ARG A 115 -5.31 -13.20 9.64
N ARG A 116 -4.84 -12.97 10.88
CA ARG A 116 -3.57 -12.27 11.15
C ARG A 116 -2.38 -13.16 10.82
N SER A 117 -2.46 -14.46 11.12
CA SER A 117 -1.44 -15.43 10.74
C SER A 117 -1.36 -15.58 9.21
N LEU A 118 -2.50 -15.67 8.53
CA LEU A 118 -2.55 -15.76 7.07
C LEU A 118 -1.99 -14.51 6.38
N ALA A 119 -2.33 -13.32 6.89
CA ALA A 119 -1.75 -12.07 6.41
C ALA A 119 -0.22 -12.03 6.60
N GLY A 120 0.28 -12.55 7.72
CA GLY A 120 1.71 -12.72 7.96
C GLY A 120 2.36 -13.59 6.90
N LEU A 121 1.79 -14.77 6.60
CA LEU A 121 2.32 -15.69 5.59
C LEU A 121 2.41 -15.04 4.20
N ILE A 122 1.33 -14.38 3.74
CA ILE A 122 1.34 -13.72 2.43
C ILE A 122 2.40 -12.61 2.39
N ARG A 123 2.48 -11.78 3.43
CA ARG A 123 3.49 -10.72 3.50
C ARG A 123 4.91 -11.30 3.50
N SER A 124 5.15 -12.39 4.21
CA SER A 124 6.42 -13.10 4.21
C SER A 124 6.79 -13.60 2.82
N CYS A 125 5.85 -14.20 2.07
CA CYS A 125 6.04 -14.56 0.67
C CYS A 125 6.37 -13.33 -0.19
N HIS A 126 5.64 -12.22 -0.02
CA HIS A 126 5.87 -10.97 -0.76
C HIS A 126 7.22 -10.31 -0.45
N CYS A 127 7.69 -10.39 0.79
CA CYS A 127 9.02 -9.92 1.18
C CYS A 127 10.13 -10.75 0.53
N MET A 128 9.92 -12.05 0.40
CA MET A 128 10.90 -13.00 -0.11
C MET A 128 10.69 -13.34 -1.59
N TRP A 129 9.95 -12.51 -2.33
CA TRP A 129 9.50 -12.79 -3.70
C TRP A 129 10.62 -13.08 -4.70
N GLU A 130 11.79 -12.43 -4.56
CA GLU A 130 12.96 -12.71 -5.42
C GLU A 130 13.69 -14.00 -5.02
N ASN A 131 13.53 -14.47 -3.78
CA ASN A 131 14.23 -15.62 -3.21
C ASN A 131 13.39 -16.91 -3.23
N ILE A 132 12.08 -16.79 -3.48
CA ILE A 132 11.15 -17.91 -3.48
C ILE A 132 10.44 -17.90 -4.83
N PRO A 133 10.86 -18.76 -5.76
CA PRO A 133 10.13 -18.89 -7.00
C PRO A 133 8.73 -19.49 -6.70
N PRO A 134 7.70 -19.16 -7.49
CA PRO A 134 6.32 -19.61 -7.29
C PRO A 134 6.14 -21.13 -7.26
N GLU A 135 7.03 -21.89 -7.93
CA GLU A 135 7.05 -23.35 -7.91
C GLU A 135 7.57 -23.92 -6.57
N ASN A 136 8.00 -23.05 -5.66
CA ASN A 136 8.48 -23.47 -4.35
C ASN A 136 7.36 -24.17 -3.57
N PRO A 137 7.61 -25.37 -3.01
CA PRO A 137 6.63 -26.12 -2.22
C PRO A 137 5.97 -25.29 -1.10
N SER A 138 6.69 -24.34 -0.52
CA SER A 138 6.18 -23.43 0.51
C SER A 138 5.00 -22.60 0.02
N VAL A 139 5.02 -22.12 -1.22
CA VAL A 139 3.92 -21.33 -1.81
C VAL A 139 2.67 -22.19 -1.94
N HIS A 140 2.80 -23.42 -2.43
CA HIS A 140 1.69 -24.37 -2.51
C HIS A 140 1.09 -24.71 -1.15
N ILE A 141 1.92 -24.87 -0.11
CA ILE A 141 1.43 -25.10 1.25
C ILE A 141 0.69 -23.86 1.77
N VAL A 142 1.21 -22.66 1.55
CA VAL A 142 0.55 -21.40 1.94
C VAL A 142 -0.81 -21.25 1.26
N ILE A 143 -0.92 -21.54 -0.05
CA ILE A 143 -2.20 -21.55 -0.76
C ILE A 143 -3.17 -22.57 -0.11
N GLY A 144 -2.69 -23.78 0.22
CA GLY A 144 -3.48 -24.78 0.92
C GLY A 144 -3.97 -24.32 2.29
N LEU A 145 -3.14 -23.63 3.07
CA LEU A 145 -3.50 -23.05 4.37
C LEU A 145 -4.53 -21.93 4.21
N LEU A 146 -4.39 -21.07 3.20
CA LEU A 146 -5.40 -20.05 2.90
C LEU A 146 -6.74 -20.68 2.52
N ASN A 147 -6.75 -21.71 1.67
CA ASN A 147 -7.98 -22.40 1.25
C ASN A 147 -8.73 -23.10 2.39
N ARG A 148 -8.05 -23.38 3.51
CA ARG A 148 -8.68 -23.92 4.72
C ARG A 148 -9.37 -22.86 5.57
N TYR A 149 -9.16 -21.57 5.32
CA TYR A 149 -9.82 -20.53 6.08
C TYR A 149 -11.35 -20.60 5.91
N ARG A 150 -12.06 -20.57 7.05
CA ARG A 150 -13.53 -20.63 7.15
C ARG A 150 -14.13 -19.47 7.95
N GLY A 151 -13.30 -18.48 8.32
CA GLY A 151 -13.80 -17.28 9.00
C GLY A 151 -14.51 -16.33 8.04
N THR A 152 -14.93 -15.16 8.53
CA THR A 152 -15.77 -14.20 7.79
C THR A 152 -15.00 -13.01 7.21
N ASP A 153 -13.67 -13.02 7.28
CA ASP A 153 -12.85 -11.89 6.82
C ASP A 153 -12.89 -11.76 5.30
N GLN A 154 -13.45 -10.65 4.83
CA GLN A 154 -13.66 -10.39 3.41
C GLN A 154 -12.34 -10.27 2.62
N VAL A 155 -11.26 -9.80 3.26
CA VAL A 155 -9.96 -9.69 2.59
C VAL A 155 -9.40 -11.09 2.33
N VAL A 156 -9.50 -11.99 3.31
CA VAL A 156 -9.05 -13.38 3.12
C VAL A 156 -9.88 -14.08 2.06
N HIS A 157 -11.21 -13.87 2.01
CA HIS A 157 -12.04 -14.40 0.92
C HIS A 157 -11.66 -13.84 -0.45
N LYS A 158 -11.37 -12.54 -0.53
CA LYS A 158 -10.86 -11.90 -1.75
C LYS A 158 -9.53 -12.52 -2.17
N TRP A 159 -8.63 -12.81 -1.23
CA TRP A 159 -7.37 -13.49 -1.51
C TRP A 159 -7.58 -14.93 -1.99
N GLN A 160 -8.50 -15.69 -1.38
CA GLN A 160 -8.87 -17.03 -1.82
C GLN A 160 -9.40 -17.05 -3.26
N ALA A 161 -10.15 -16.03 -3.66
CA ALA A 161 -10.65 -15.90 -5.02
C ALA A 161 -9.59 -15.45 -6.05
N HIS A 162 -8.43 -14.96 -5.58
CA HIS A 162 -7.43 -14.30 -6.42
C HIS A 162 -5.97 -14.67 -6.08
N PHE A 163 -5.69 -15.98 -5.93
CA PHE A 163 -4.31 -16.46 -5.73
C PHE A 163 -3.39 -16.13 -6.90
N ASP A 164 -3.94 -16.15 -8.12
CA ASP A 164 -3.28 -15.73 -9.36
C ASP A 164 -2.66 -14.33 -9.25
N ALA A 165 -3.30 -13.43 -8.51
CA ALA A 165 -2.83 -12.06 -8.34
C ALA A 165 -1.89 -11.87 -7.13
N LEU A 166 -1.69 -12.89 -6.29
CA LEU A 166 -0.97 -12.75 -5.01
C LEU A 166 0.24 -13.67 -4.86
N LEU A 167 0.17 -14.89 -5.40
CA LEU A 167 1.14 -15.96 -5.10
C LEU A 167 1.60 -16.73 -6.35
N ALA A 168 1.00 -16.51 -7.53
CA ALA A 168 1.44 -17.10 -8.79
C ALA A 168 2.67 -16.38 -9.38
N GLU A 169 3.31 -16.99 -10.38
CA GLU A 169 4.49 -16.41 -11.06
C GLU A 169 4.25 -15.05 -11.67
N ASP A 170 3.13 -14.94 -12.38
CA ASP A 170 2.66 -13.73 -13.03
C ASP A 170 1.88 -12.82 -12.07
N ALA A 171 1.84 -13.11 -10.76
CA ALA A 171 1.08 -12.32 -9.80
C ALA A 171 1.42 -10.82 -9.80
N PRO A 172 2.70 -10.37 -9.92
CA PRO A 172 2.99 -8.95 -10.04
C PRO A 172 2.37 -8.31 -11.29
N GLN A 173 2.37 -9.03 -12.42
CA GLN A 173 1.78 -8.60 -13.69
C GLN A 173 0.26 -8.53 -13.58
N THR A 174 -0.37 -9.57 -13.03
CA THR A 174 -1.81 -9.65 -12.81
C THR A 174 -2.28 -8.54 -11.85
N MET A 175 -1.54 -8.32 -10.77
CA MET A 175 -1.83 -7.27 -9.79
C MET A 175 -1.63 -5.87 -10.37
N ALA A 176 -0.57 -5.64 -11.16
CA ALA A 176 -0.38 -4.37 -11.88
C ALA A 176 -1.54 -4.10 -12.85
N GLY A 177 -1.98 -5.12 -13.59
CA GLY A 177 -3.17 -5.03 -14.44
C GLY A 177 -4.44 -4.68 -13.66
N LYS A 178 -4.63 -5.25 -12.47
CA LYS A 178 -5.75 -4.91 -11.57
C LYS A 178 -5.64 -3.47 -11.06
N LEU A 179 -4.44 -2.99 -10.69
CA LEU A 179 -4.21 -1.61 -10.28
C LEU A 179 -4.59 -0.63 -11.40
N LEU A 180 -4.08 -0.85 -12.61
CA LEU A 180 -4.33 0.01 -13.77
C LEU A 180 -5.81 0.08 -14.15
N ARG A 181 -6.55 -1.03 -14.02
CA ARG A 181 -8.00 -1.09 -14.31
C ARG A 181 -8.88 -0.55 -13.20
N SER A 182 -8.37 -0.47 -11.97
CA SER A 182 -9.18 -0.08 -10.81
C SER A 182 -9.60 1.40 -10.83
N GLY A 183 -8.83 2.26 -11.50
CA GLY A 183 -9.01 3.71 -11.43
C GLY A 183 -8.75 4.31 -10.03
N LYS A 184 -8.23 3.53 -9.08
CA LYS A 184 -7.95 3.95 -7.70
C LYS A 184 -6.56 4.55 -7.58
N SER A 185 -6.35 5.36 -6.55
CA SER A 185 -5.01 5.75 -6.13
C SER A 185 -4.23 4.54 -5.62
N LEU A 186 -2.90 4.61 -5.67
CA LEU A 186 -2.04 3.54 -5.17
C LEU A 186 -2.32 3.22 -3.70
N ALA A 187 -2.51 4.24 -2.85
CA ALA A 187 -2.83 4.07 -1.43
C ALA A 187 -4.17 3.34 -1.20
N SER A 188 -5.21 3.73 -1.94
CA SER A 188 -6.51 3.07 -1.86
C SER A 188 -6.42 1.60 -2.30
N PHE A 189 -5.66 1.32 -3.37
CA PHE A 189 -5.43 -0.03 -3.86
C PHE A 189 -4.67 -0.89 -2.84
N ILE A 190 -3.59 -0.38 -2.25
CA ILE A 190 -2.82 -1.08 -1.20
C ILE A 190 -3.73 -1.44 -0.02
N ASN A 191 -4.55 -0.50 0.44
CA ASN A 191 -5.46 -0.71 1.56
C ASN A 191 -6.53 -1.76 1.25
N GLU A 192 -7.08 -1.73 0.04
CA GLU A 192 -8.10 -2.68 -0.42
C GLU A 192 -7.57 -4.12 -0.54
N TRP A 193 -6.30 -4.28 -0.91
CA TRP A 193 -5.66 -5.59 -1.07
C TRP A 193 -4.86 -6.02 0.16
N ARG A 194 -4.65 -5.13 1.13
CA ARG A 194 -3.84 -5.33 2.35
C ARG A 194 -2.44 -5.86 2.05
N ILE A 195 -1.83 -5.36 0.98
CA ILE A 195 -0.46 -5.73 0.57
C ILE A 195 0.54 -4.87 1.35
N GLU A 196 1.71 -5.43 1.66
CA GLU A 196 2.81 -4.66 2.24
C GLU A 196 3.37 -3.68 1.18
N PRO A 197 3.23 -2.36 1.38
CA PRO A 197 3.55 -1.34 0.37
C PRO A 197 5.03 -1.28 0.01
N LEU A 198 5.94 -1.80 0.84
CA LEU A 198 7.40 -1.79 0.59
C LEU A 198 7.97 -3.18 0.32
N SER A 199 7.11 -4.18 0.12
CA SER A 199 7.55 -5.54 -0.21
C SER A 199 8.22 -5.62 -1.58
N VAL A 200 9.07 -6.63 -1.75
CA VAL A 200 9.72 -6.92 -3.04
C VAL A 200 8.67 -7.24 -4.12
N PHE A 201 7.62 -7.97 -3.77
CA PHE A 201 6.47 -8.20 -4.64
C PHE A 201 5.83 -6.90 -5.13
N PHE A 202 5.47 -5.99 -4.21
CA PHE A 202 4.75 -4.77 -4.59
C PHE A 202 5.63 -3.79 -5.37
N ARG A 203 6.95 -3.81 -5.15
CA ARG A 203 7.91 -3.12 -6.02
C ARG A 203 7.78 -3.54 -7.47
N LYS A 204 7.75 -4.85 -7.74
CA LYS A 204 7.56 -5.36 -9.11
C LYS A 204 6.21 -4.92 -9.69
N VAL A 205 5.15 -4.87 -8.87
CA VAL A 205 3.84 -4.35 -9.29
C VAL A 205 3.94 -2.89 -9.72
N VAL A 206 4.62 -2.04 -8.95
CA VAL A 206 4.80 -0.62 -9.28
C VAL A 206 5.65 -0.44 -10.54
N GLU A 207 6.74 -1.18 -10.68
CA GLU A 207 7.60 -1.15 -11.88
C GLU A 207 6.82 -1.53 -13.15
N LEU A 208 6.02 -2.60 -13.09
CA LEU A 208 5.18 -3.04 -14.21
C LEU A 208 4.05 -2.04 -14.52
N ALA A 209 3.42 -1.48 -13.48
CA ALA A 209 2.38 -0.46 -13.64
C ALA A 209 2.95 0.83 -14.25
N ALA A 210 4.13 1.27 -13.82
CA ALA A 210 4.81 2.45 -14.36
C ALA A 210 5.15 2.26 -15.84
N ALA A 211 5.73 1.12 -16.20
CA ALA A 211 6.02 0.78 -17.59
C ALA A 211 4.75 0.73 -18.47
N ALA A 212 3.62 0.24 -17.93
CA ALA A 212 2.34 0.22 -18.62
C ALA A 212 1.68 1.61 -18.74
N CYS A 213 1.88 2.49 -17.77
CA CYS A 213 1.48 3.89 -17.90
C CYS A 213 2.36 4.64 -18.91
N ARG A 214 3.67 4.38 -18.91
CA ARG A 214 4.63 4.96 -19.85
C ARG A 214 4.24 4.71 -21.30
N SER A 215 3.77 3.50 -21.63
CA SER A 215 3.33 3.16 -23.00
C SER A 215 2.11 3.94 -23.49
N ARG A 216 1.50 4.77 -22.64
CA ARG A 216 0.32 5.59 -22.94
C ARG A 216 0.60 7.09 -22.90
N LEU A 217 1.86 7.52 -22.76
CA LEU A 217 2.23 8.94 -22.66
C LEU A 217 1.93 9.77 -23.91
N GLY A 218 1.74 9.12 -25.07
CA GLY A 218 1.30 9.78 -26.30
C GLY A 218 -0.22 9.97 -26.41
N LEU A 219 -1.01 9.42 -25.48
CA LEU A 219 -2.47 9.60 -25.46
C LEU A 219 -2.84 10.86 -24.64
N PRO A 220 -4.06 11.39 -24.81
CA PRO A 220 -4.55 12.51 -23.97
C PRO A 220 -4.55 12.19 -22.48
N ALA A 221 -4.62 13.23 -21.64
CA ALA A 221 -4.72 13.13 -20.19
C ALA A 221 -5.73 12.04 -19.77
N SER A 222 -5.24 11.05 -19.03
CA SER A 222 -6.02 9.90 -18.58
C SER A 222 -5.75 9.67 -17.11
N ASN A 223 -6.60 8.91 -16.43
CA ASN A 223 -6.37 8.51 -15.04
C ASN A 223 -5.01 7.80 -14.84
N LEU A 224 -4.41 7.25 -15.91
CA LEU A 224 -3.10 6.62 -15.87
C LEU A 224 -1.94 7.63 -15.82
N HIS A 225 -2.12 8.83 -16.37
CA HIS A 225 -1.16 9.93 -16.17
C HIS A 225 -1.15 10.38 -14.71
N VAL A 226 -2.33 10.55 -14.13
CA VAL A 226 -2.51 10.85 -12.70
C VAL A 226 -1.84 9.77 -11.86
N LEU A 227 -2.13 8.49 -12.12
CA LEU A 227 -1.53 7.37 -11.40
C LEU A 227 0.01 7.40 -11.53
N LEU A 228 0.56 7.61 -12.72
CA LEU A 228 2.00 7.63 -12.94
C LEU A 228 2.70 8.74 -12.14
N PHE A 229 2.29 9.99 -12.33
CA PHE A 229 3.01 11.16 -11.81
C PHE A 229 2.71 11.46 -10.34
N ARG A 230 1.49 11.16 -9.87
CA ARG A 230 1.09 11.43 -8.48
C ARG A 230 1.40 10.26 -7.56
N ASP A 231 1.25 9.03 -8.04
CA ASP A 231 1.28 7.87 -7.14
C ASP A 231 2.48 6.94 -7.40
N LEU A 232 2.80 6.59 -8.65
CA LEU A 232 3.84 5.58 -8.95
C LEU A 232 5.26 6.14 -8.89
N LEU A 233 5.54 7.26 -9.57
CA LEU A 233 6.88 7.85 -9.55
C LEU A 233 7.30 8.36 -8.16
N PRO A 234 6.42 9.03 -7.37
CA PRO A 234 6.78 9.47 -6.02
C PRO A 234 6.82 8.35 -4.97
N TRP A 235 6.43 7.12 -5.31
CA TRP A 235 6.36 6.03 -4.34
C TRP A 235 7.75 5.69 -3.77
N PRO A 236 7.97 5.70 -2.44
CA PRO A 236 9.32 5.64 -1.88
C PRO A 236 9.99 4.27 -1.95
N GLY A 237 9.30 3.24 -2.44
CA GLY A 237 9.81 1.86 -2.42
C GLY A 237 10.67 1.46 -3.62
N TRP A 238 10.96 2.37 -4.55
CA TRP A 238 11.83 2.10 -5.70
C TRP A 238 13.24 1.67 -5.28
N LYS A 239 13.86 0.76 -6.05
CA LYS A 239 15.33 0.65 -6.08
C LYS A 239 15.86 1.87 -6.85
N PRO A 240 16.86 2.63 -6.36
CA PRO A 240 17.33 3.86 -7.02
C PRO A 240 17.70 3.67 -8.49
N SER A 241 18.38 2.56 -8.82
CA SER A 241 18.75 2.21 -10.19
C SER A 241 17.54 1.94 -11.09
N ASN A 242 16.52 1.23 -10.59
CA ASN A 242 15.28 0.96 -11.32
C ASN A 242 14.48 2.24 -11.55
N PHE A 243 14.42 3.13 -10.57
CA PHE A 243 13.78 4.44 -10.72
C PHE A 243 14.47 5.28 -11.80
N LYS A 244 15.80 5.42 -11.74
CA LYS A 244 16.57 6.19 -12.74
C LYS A 244 16.46 5.61 -14.14
N LYS A 245 16.41 4.28 -14.26
CA LYS A 245 16.10 3.58 -15.51
C LYS A 245 14.70 3.94 -16.02
N GLU A 246 13.68 3.84 -15.17
CA GLU A 246 12.29 4.17 -15.54
C GLU A 246 12.16 5.63 -16.00
N ILE A 247 12.81 6.57 -15.32
CA ILE A 247 12.87 7.97 -15.73
C ILE A 247 13.53 8.12 -17.10
N GLY A 248 14.65 7.43 -17.34
CA GLY A 248 15.29 7.39 -18.64
C GLY A 248 14.37 6.84 -19.74
N ASP A 249 13.67 5.75 -19.46
CA ASP A 249 12.74 5.11 -20.39
C ASP A 249 11.53 6.01 -20.68
N ILE A 250 11.02 6.74 -19.68
CA ILE A 250 9.97 7.75 -19.85
C ILE A 250 10.45 8.86 -20.78
N ILE A 251 11.61 9.48 -20.51
CA ILE A 251 12.13 10.59 -21.33
C ILE A 251 12.34 10.15 -22.78
N LEU A 252 12.81 8.91 -22.98
CA LEU A 252 13.07 8.37 -24.32
C LEU A 252 11.80 7.85 -25.01
N HIS A 253 10.67 7.74 -24.30
CA HIS A 253 9.44 7.21 -24.85
C HIS A 253 8.93 8.06 -26.02
N THR A 254 8.47 7.38 -27.07
CA THR A 254 7.90 7.98 -28.27
C THR A 254 6.76 7.07 -28.75
N PRO A 255 5.55 7.58 -28.99
CA PRO A 255 5.14 8.98 -28.95
C PRO A 255 4.94 9.54 -27.52
N MET A 256 5.20 10.85 -27.33
CA MET A 256 4.97 11.58 -26.08
C MET A 256 4.19 12.86 -26.40
N SER A 257 3.11 13.13 -25.65
CA SER A 257 2.36 14.39 -25.79
C SER A 257 3.09 15.55 -25.12
N ASP A 258 2.82 16.79 -25.56
CA ASP A 258 3.42 17.99 -24.97
C ASP A 258 3.10 18.12 -23.47
N GLN A 259 1.86 17.81 -23.08
CA GLN A 259 1.44 17.81 -21.68
C GLN A 259 2.23 16.78 -20.85
N SER A 260 2.41 15.56 -21.37
CA SER A 260 3.22 14.53 -20.71
C SER A 260 4.68 14.96 -20.58
N GLN A 261 5.22 15.60 -21.62
CA GLN A 261 6.59 16.15 -21.62
C GLN A 261 6.75 17.25 -20.56
N GLU A 262 5.83 18.20 -20.48
CA GLU A 262 5.83 19.26 -19.47
C GLU A 262 5.70 18.68 -18.04
N THR A 263 4.83 17.69 -17.85
CA THR A 263 4.61 17.04 -16.55
C THR A 263 5.87 16.32 -16.07
N ILE A 264 6.53 15.54 -16.94
CA ILE A 264 7.77 14.84 -16.56
C ILE A 264 8.92 15.83 -16.31
N GLN A 265 9.03 16.90 -17.11
CA GLN A 265 10.02 17.96 -16.89
C GLN A 265 9.84 18.58 -15.50
N ARG A 266 8.62 19.00 -15.15
CA ARG A 266 8.31 19.56 -13.83
C ARG A 266 8.60 18.57 -12.71
N PHE A 267 8.16 17.31 -12.85
CA PHE A 267 8.41 16.27 -11.86
C PHE A 267 9.91 16.12 -11.58
N ILE A 268 10.73 15.98 -12.62
CA ILE A 268 12.18 15.78 -12.49
C ILE A 268 12.86 16.97 -11.81
N LEU A 269 12.49 18.20 -12.19
CA LEU A 269 13.10 19.41 -11.64
C LEU A 269 12.85 19.60 -10.14
N HIS A 270 11.74 19.07 -9.62
CA HIS A 270 11.36 19.16 -8.20
C HIS A 270 11.70 17.89 -7.39
N TYR A 271 12.11 16.81 -8.05
CA TYR A 271 12.44 15.56 -7.38
C TYR A 271 13.86 15.60 -6.79
N GLU A 272 13.96 15.37 -5.48
CA GLU A 272 15.20 15.53 -4.70
C GLU A 272 16.37 14.68 -5.24
N GLU A 273 16.08 13.46 -5.70
CA GLU A 273 17.07 12.49 -6.20
C GLU A 273 17.51 12.74 -7.66
N LEU A 274 16.99 13.78 -8.32
CA LEU A 274 17.34 14.14 -9.70
C LEU A 274 17.72 15.62 -9.84
N GLY A 275 16.73 16.52 -9.79
CA GLY A 275 16.89 17.95 -10.07
C GLY A 275 17.33 18.27 -11.50
N ASP A 276 17.67 19.55 -11.78
CA ASP A 276 18.11 19.99 -13.12
C ASP A 276 19.45 19.35 -13.51
N PRO A 277 19.53 18.58 -14.63
CA PRO A 277 20.76 17.94 -15.09
C PRO A 277 21.84 18.91 -15.59
N ARG A 278 21.49 20.17 -15.89
CA ARG A 278 22.44 21.20 -16.36
C ARG A 278 23.30 21.75 -15.22
N LEU A 279 22.87 21.56 -13.97
CA LEU A 279 23.59 22.03 -12.79
C LEU A 279 24.65 21.02 -12.36
N SER A 280 25.88 21.49 -12.18
CA SER A 280 27.01 20.66 -11.75
C SER A 280 26.74 19.93 -10.42
N ALA A 281 25.99 20.56 -9.51
CA ALA A 281 25.60 19.98 -8.22
C ALA A 281 24.77 18.69 -8.36
N ASN A 282 24.04 18.51 -9.46
CA ASN A 282 23.19 17.34 -9.69
C ASN A 282 23.89 16.25 -10.52
N ARG A 283 25.13 16.47 -11.00
CA ARG A 283 25.81 15.53 -11.92
C ARG A 283 25.84 14.08 -11.41
N ILE A 284 26.05 13.88 -10.12
CA ILE A 284 26.10 12.56 -9.48
C ILE A 284 24.71 11.90 -9.44
N LYS A 285 23.65 12.69 -9.17
CA LYS A 285 22.26 12.22 -9.13
C LYS A 285 21.85 11.58 -10.45
N TRP A 286 22.32 12.16 -11.55
CA TRP A 286 22.06 11.68 -12.89
C TRP A 286 22.94 10.51 -13.35
N ALA A 287 23.97 10.08 -12.61
CA ALA A 287 24.98 9.14 -13.10
C ALA A 287 24.40 7.86 -13.75
N GLU A 288 23.39 7.24 -13.11
CA GLU A 288 22.77 5.99 -13.56
C GLU A 288 21.65 6.16 -14.59
N VAL A 289 21.24 7.40 -14.90
CA VAL A 289 20.28 7.65 -15.99
C VAL A 289 21.00 7.48 -17.33
N PRO A 290 20.39 6.85 -18.36
CA PRO A 290 20.98 6.73 -19.68
C PRO A 290 21.37 8.10 -20.27
N GLN A 291 22.58 8.21 -20.85
CA GLN A 291 23.09 9.48 -21.39
C GLN A 291 22.14 10.08 -22.45
N LYS A 292 21.61 9.24 -23.35
CA LYS A 292 20.63 9.67 -24.37
C LYS A 292 19.39 10.35 -23.76
N ALA A 293 18.93 9.87 -22.60
CA ALA A 293 17.78 10.47 -21.91
C ALA A 293 18.16 11.85 -21.34
N LYS A 294 19.36 11.98 -20.76
CA LYS A 294 19.87 13.27 -20.27
C LYS A 294 19.94 14.30 -21.38
N ASP A 295 20.55 13.92 -22.51
CA ASP A 295 20.73 14.83 -23.65
C ASP A 295 19.37 15.29 -24.20
N ARG A 296 18.39 14.38 -24.29
CA ARG A 296 17.02 14.69 -24.71
C ARG A 296 16.32 15.63 -23.73
N LEU A 297 16.44 15.40 -22.41
CA LEU A 297 15.86 16.30 -21.42
C LEU A 297 16.53 17.69 -21.45
N ILE A 298 17.86 17.76 -21.55
CA ILE A 298 18.58 19.04 -21.70
C ILE A 298 18.08 19.78 -22.94
N HIS A 299 17.87 19.07 -24.06
CA HIS A 299 17.29 19.66 -25.26
C HIS A 299 15.88 20.21 -25.02
N TRP A 300 15.01 19.50 -24.30
CA TRP A 300 13.68 20.02 -23.91
C TRP A 300 13.79 21.29 -23.07
N LEU A 301 14.60 21.27 -22.02
CA LEU A 301 14.77 22.40 -21.10
C LEU A 301 15.36 23.64 -21.78
N ASN A 302 16.22 23.46 -22.80
CA ASN A 302 16.79 24.56 -23.57
C ASN A 302 15.81 25.17 -24.58
N ARG A 303 14.80 24.40 -25.04
CA ARG A 303 13.73 24.91 -25.91
C ARG A 303 12.74 25.79 -25.15
N GLU A 304 12.46 25.46 -23.90
CA GLU A 304 11.57 26.26 -23.03
C GLU A 304 12.24 27.51 -22.47
N ASN A 305 13.58 27.51 -22.33
CA ASN A 305 14.33 28.63 -21.78
C ASN A 305 15.71 28.82 -22.46
N PRO A 306 15.76 29.52 -23.61
CA PRO A 306 17.03 29.86 -24.27
C PRO A 306 17.94 30.78 -23.43
N CYS A 307 17.39 31.49 -22.43
CA CYS A 307 18.06 32.62 -21.76
C CYS A 307 18.25 32.52 -20.23
N LEU A 308 17.92 31.43 -19.54
CA LEU A 308 17.95 31.40 -18.06
C LEU A 308 19.31 31.09 -17.41
N PHE A 309 20.41 31.03 -18.16
CA PHE A 309 21.73 30.83 -17.58
C PHE A 309 22.25 32.02 -16.73
N PRO A 310 21.95 33.31 -17.03
CA PRO A 310 22.43 34.44 -16.22
C PRO A 310 21.47 34.91 -15.11
N GLU A 311 20.16 34.68 -15.24
CA GLU A 311 19.15 35.37 -14.40
C GLU A 311 18.89 34.71 -13.04
N HIS A 312 19.37 33.48 -12.83
CA HIS A 312 19.22 32.75 -11.57
C HIS A 312 20.43 32.89 -10.63
N VAL A 313 21.43 33.66 -11.06
CA VAL A 313 22.69 33.81 -10.37
C VAL A 313 22.87 35.28 -10.03
N TYR A 314 22.84 35.63 -8.74
CA TYR A 314 23.26 36.97 -8.32
C TYR A 314 24.64 36.89 -7.66
N GLN A 315 25.44 37.93 -7.86
CA GLN A 315 26.77 38.02 -7.29
C GLN A 315 26.64 38.43 -5.81
N GLN A 316 27.12 37.58 -4.91
CA GLN A 316 27.21 37.89 -3.48
C GLN A 316 28.68 37.83 -3.06
N GLY A 317 29.32 39.00 -2.94
CA GLY A 317 30.76 39.10 -2.68
C GLY A 317 31.61 38.58 -3.85
N LYS A 318 32.60 37.72 -3.59
CA LYS A 318 33.47 37.11 -4.61
C LYS A 318 32.87 35.85 -5.28
N GLY A 319 31.59 35.55 -5.06
CA GLY A 319 30.94 34.31 -5.51
C GLY A 319 29.55 34.53 -6.10
N TRP A 320 29.06 33.48 -6.75
CA TRP A 320 27.78 33.41 -7.47
C TRP A 320 26.79 32.52 -6.70
N VAL A 321 25.59 33.00 -6.41
CA VAL A 321 24.58 32.29 -5.58
C VAL A 321 23.25 32.12 -6.33
N TRP A 322 22.61 30.96 -6.16
CA TRP A 322 21.38 30.57 -6.86
C TRP A 322 20.10 30.93 -6.10
N LYS A 323 19.08 31.44 -6.79
CA LYS A 323 17.74 31.67 -6.21
C LYS A 323 16.86 30.42 -6.38
N GLN A 324 16.57 29.73 -5.27
CA GLN A 324 15.65 28.59 -5.25
C GLN A 324 14.20 29.10 -5.24
N ARG A 325 13.40 28.79 -6.27
CA ARG A 325 11.93 28.97 -6.19
C ARG A 325 11.38 27.85 -5.31
N VAL A 326 10.88 28.21 -4.14
CA VAL A 326 10.11 27.30 -3.28
C VAL A 326 8.64 27.51 -3.62
N SER A 327 8.05 26.60 -4.40
CA SER A 327 6.59 26.47 -4.51
C SER A 327 6.16 25.16 -3.87
N LEU A 328 5.14 25.20 -3.00
CA LEU A 328 4.43 24.00 -2.57
C LEU A 328 3.85 23.33 -3.83
N TRP A 329 4.25 22.08 -4.10
CA TRP A 329 4.05 21.41 -5.38
C TRP A 329 2.86 20.43 -5.34
N ASP A 330 2.00 20.51 -6.36
CA ASP A 330 1.06 19.46 -6.79
C ASP A 330 1.42 19.07 -8.25
N PRO A 331 1.71 17.79 -8.55
CA PRO A 331 2.04 17.33 -9.90
C PRO A 331 0.98 17.60 -10.96
N LEU A 332 -0.26 17.90 -10.55
CA LEU A 332 -1.43 18.03 -11.42
C LEU A 332 -2.06 19.42 -11.40
N SER A 333 -1.49 20.38 -10.66
CA SER A 333 -1.93 21.77 -10.69
C SER A 333 -1.50 22.41 -12.01
N PHE A 334 -2.27 22.18 -13.07
CA PHE A 334 -2.26 23.02 -14.26
C PHE A 334 -3.11 24.24 -13.94
N GLU A 335 -2.53 25.29 -13.36
CA GLU A 335 -3.15 26.61 -13.51
C GLU A 335 -3.03 26.99 -14.99
N HIS A 336 -4.18 27.08 -15.66
CA HIS A 336 -4.28 27.76 -16.94
C HIS A 336 -3.98 29.25 -16.70
N GLY A 337 -2.70 29.59 -16.73
CA GLY A 337 -2.23 30.96 -16.84
C GLY A 337 -2.46 31.44 -18.27
N ASP A 338 -3.33 32.42 -18.39
CA ASP A 338 -3.88 33.00 -19.58
C ASP A 338 -2.92 33.19 -20.76
N ARG A 339 -3.44 32.83 -21.94
CA ARG A 339 -3.10 33.53 -23.19
C ARG A 339 -3.48 35.00 -23.02
N GLN A 340 -2.49 35.89 -23.07
CA GLN A 340 -2.64 37.21 -23.68
C GLN A 340 -1.52 37.43 -24.68
#